data_AF-A0A950ARK9-F1
#
_entry.id   AF-A0A950ARK9-F1
#
_cell.length_a   1.000
_cell.length_b   1.000
_cell.length_c   1.000
_cell.angle_alpha   90.00
_cell.angle_beta   90.00
_cell.angle_gamma   90.00
#
_symmetry.space_group_name_H-M   'P 1'
#
loop_
_entity.id
_entity.type
_entity.pdbx_description
1 polymer ?
#
loop_
_entity_poly.entity_id
_entity_poly.type
_entity_poly.pdbx_seq_one_letter_code
_entity_poly.pdbx_strand_id
1 'polypeptide(L)'
;TLLLMDQALDRGLEPEEAERTAAFHAEHHYYDFAFGRFQYMGLRQKFWQPFEVRHRLTKAGFSSVELDQVLYPWDESLAGGADFADHPRSWDWSFVARP
;
A
#
# COMPACT_ATOMS: atom_id res chain seq x y z
N THR A 1 -1.49 13.51 7.38
CA THR A 1 -0.88 13.83 8.69
C THR A 1 -1.97 14.28 9.64
N LEU A 2 -1.85 13.96 10.94
CA LEU A 2 -2.82 14.39 11.97
C LEU A 2 -3.01 15.92 11.99
N LEU A 3 -1.98 16.69 11.63
CA LEU A 3 -2.06 18.14 11.47
C LEU A 3 -3.10 18.62 10.43
N LEU A 4 -3.33 17.86 9.35
CA LEU A 4 -4.34 18.20 8.36
C LEU A 4 -5.76 17.83 8.83
N MET A 5 -5.87 16.82 9.69
CA MET A 5 -7.12 16.45 10.36
C MET A 5 -7.53 17.56 11.33
N ASP A 6 -6.61 17.97 12.22
CA ASP A 6 -6.87 19.04 13.19
C ASP A 6 -7.27 20.35 12.49
N GLN A 7 -6.57 20.73 11.42
CA GLN A 7 -6.93 21.90 10.62
C GLN A 7 -8.32 21.82 9.97
N ALA A 8 -8.78 20.62 9.60
CA ALA A 8 -10.11 20.43 9.03
C ALA A 8 -11.19 20.50 10.12
N LEU A 9 -10.95 19.88 11.27
CA LEU A 9 -11.81 19.97 12.45
C LEU A 9 -11.95 21.43 12.94
N ASP A 10 -10.85 22.18 12.99
CA ASP A 10 -10.84 23.61 13.36
C ASP A 10 -11.66 24.49 12.40
N ARG A 11 -11.87 24.02 11.16
CA ARG A 11 -12.74 24.68 10.16
C ARG A 11 -14.21 24.25 10.26
N GLY A 12 -14.54 23.42 11.25
CA GLY A 12 -15.91 22.95 11.50
C GLY A 12 -16.34 21.78 10.62
N LEU A 13 -15.41 21.05 10.01
CA LEU A 13 -15.73 19.80 9.32
C LEU A 13 -16.04 18.69 10.34
N GLU A 14 -17.01 17.84 10.02
CA GLU A 14 -17.28 16.64 10.81
C GLU A 14 -16.10 15.66 10.72
N PRO A 15 -15.84 14.82 11.75
CA PRO A 15 -14.66 13.96 11.80
C PRO A 15 -14.43 13.08 10.56
N GLU A 16 -15.48 12.47 10.01
CA GLU A 16 -15.38 11.63 8.81
C GLU A 16 -15.04 12.43 7.53
N GLU A 17 -15.46 13.71 7.47
CA GLU A 17 -15.09 14.60 6.37
C GLU A 17 -13.67 15.14 6.56
N ALA A 18 -13.30 15.50 7.78
CA ALA A 18 -11.94 15.91 8.12
C ALA A 18 -10.92 14.80 7.80
N GLU A 19 -11.26 13.53 8.08
CA GLU A 19 -10.42 12.38 7.76
C GLU A 19 -10.23 12.23 6.25
N ARG A 20 -11.32 12.31 5.47
CA ARG A 20 -11.26 12.25 4.01
C ARG A 20 -10.44 13.40 3.43
N THR A 21 -10.61 14.63 3.93
CA THR A 21 -9.83 15.80 3.53
C THR A 21 -8.35 15.59 3.87
N ALA A 22 -8.03 15.14 5.07
CA ALA A 22 -6.66 14.90 5.50
C ALA A 22 -5.99 13.80 4.66
N ALA A 23 -6.67 12.68 4.40
CA ALA A 23 -6.18 11.60 3.55
C ALA A 23 -5.93 12.08 2.11
N PHE A 24 -6.86 12.85 1.56
CA PHE A 24 -6.74 13.40 0.21
C PHE A 24 -5.58 14.40 0.08
N HIS A 25 -5.32 15.22 1.10
CA HIS A 25 -4.29 16.26 1.00
C HIS A 25 -2.92 15.85 1.52
N ALA A 26 -2.83 14.89 2.43
CA ALA A 26 -1.58 14.54 3.07
C ALA A 26 -0.62 13.79 2.15
N GLU A 27 -1.15 12.90 1.32
CA GLU A 27 -0.32 11.92 0.63
C GLU A 27 -0.60 11.78 -0.86
N HIS A 28 -1.70 12.34 -1.37
CA HIS A 28 -2.10 12.16 -2.77
C HIS A 28 -1.00 12.58 -3.75
N HIS A 29 -0.26 13.64 -3.47
CA HIS A 29 0.85 14.10 -4.33
C HIS A 29 2.03 13.12 -4.39
N TYR A 30 2.11 12.15 -3.48
CA TYR A 30 3.09 11.07 -3.53
C TYR A 30 2.61 9.89 -4.40
N TYR A 31 1.33 9.84 -4.79
CA TYR A 31 0.78 8.77 -5.62
C TYR A 31 0.78 9.14 -7.11
N ASP A 32 1.27 8.22 -7.93
CA ASP A 32 1.09 8.18 -9.38
C ASP A 32 0.09 7.06 -9.68
N PHE A 33 -1.21 7.41 -9.70
CA PHE A 33 -2.29 6.44 -9.87
C PHE A 33 -2.29 5.78 -11.26
N ALA A 34 -1.87 6.51 -12.30
CA ALA A 34 -1.82 5.97 -13.66
C ALA A 34 -0.88 4.75 -13.74
N PHE A 35 0.15 4.73 -12.91
CA PHE A 35 1.09 3.62 -12.83
C PHE A 35 1.05 2.87 -11.50
N GLY A 36 0.10 3.18 -10.61
CA GLY A 36 0.00 2.62 -9.25
C GLY A 36 1.30 2.71 -8.47
N ARG A 37 1.98 3.87 -8.44
CA ARG A 37 3.25 4.04 -7.71
C ARG A 37 3.11 5.01 -6.56
N PHE A 38 3.92 4.83 -5.53
CA PHE A 38 4.13 5.78 -4.44
C PHE A 38 5.58 6.26 -4.44
N GLN A 39 5.80 7.54 -4.16
CA GLN A 39 7.12 8.12 -4.00
C GLN A 39 7.23 9.00 -2.77
N TYR A 40 8.14 8.67 -1.86
CA TYR A 40 8.38 9.46 -0.64
C TYR A 40 9.87 9.46 -0.27
N MET A 41 10.47 10.64 -0.11
CA MET A 41 11.88 10.79 0.29
C MET A 41 12.88 9.92 -0.51
N GLY A 42 12.65 9.78 -1.82
CA GLY A 42 13.49 8.95 -2.70
C GLY A 42 13.11 7.47 -2.75
N LEU A 43 12.29 6.97 -1.82
CA LEU A 43 11.67 5.65 -1.92
C LEU A 43 10.65 5.66 -3.06
N ARG A 44 10.67 4.62 -3.90
CA ARG A 44 9.69 4.39 -4.97
C ARG A 44 9.13 2.98 -4.85
N GLN A 45 7.83 2.87 -4.62
CA GLN A 45 7.14 1.59 -4.50
C GLN A 45 6.06 1.48 -5.58
N LYS A 46 5.91 0.29 -6.18
CA LYS A 46 4.84 -0.04 -7.11
C LYS A 46 3.81 -0.89 -6.38
N PHE A 47 2.56 -0.43 -6.35
CA PHE A 47 1.42 -1.23 -5.91
C PHE A 47 1.00 -2.14 -7.05
N TRP A 48 1.43 -3.39 -6.96
CA TRP A 48 1.03 -4.42 -7.91
C TRP A 48 -0.38 -4.91 -7.58
N GLN A 49 -1.25 -4.87 -8.58
CA GLN A 49 -2.51 -5.60 -8.55
C GLN A 49 -2.31 -7.03 -9.06
N PRO A 50 -3.06 -8.03 -8.57
CA PRO A 50 -2.86 -9.43 -8.97
C PRO A 50 -2.96 -9.63 -10.49
N PHE A 51 -3.88 -8.94 -11.16
CA PHE A 51 -4.03 -9.04 -12.62
C PHE A 51 -2.83 -8.47 -13.39
N GLU A 52 -2.16 -7.43 -12.85
CA GLU A 52 -0.98 -6.84 -13.50
C GLU A 52 0.20 -7.82 -13.49
N VAL A 53 0.40 -8.52 -12.38
CA VAL A 53 1.44 -9.54 -12.23
C VAL A 53 1.19 -10.67 -13.23
N ARG A 54 -0.04 -11.21 -13.28
CA ARG A 54 -0.42 -12.24 -14.25
C ARG A 54 -0.22 -11.76 -15.69
N HIS A 55 -0.75 -10.59 -16.05
CA HIS A 55 -0.64 -10.05 -17.40
C HIS A 55 0.82 -9.89 -17.84
N ARG A 56 1.68 -9.34 -16.98
CA ARG A 56 3.10 -9.12 -17.33
C ARG A 56 3.88 -10.42 -17.47
N LEU A 57 3.65 -11.39 -16.59
CA LEU A 57 4.32 -12.69 -16.67
C LEU A 57 3.85 -13.49 -17.89
N THR A 58 2.55 -13.53 -18.18
CA THR A 58 2.04 -14.16 -19.41
C THR A 58 2.61 -13.48 -20.66
N LYS A 59 2.66 -12.14 -20.69
CA LYS A 59 3.28 -11.39 -21.79
C LYS A 59 4.77 -11.71 -21.96
N ALA A 60 5.47 -12.06 -20.88
CA ALA A 60 6.86 -12.47 -20.91
C ALA A 60 7.06 -13.94 -21.34
N GLY A 61 5.98 -14.69 -21.58
CA GLY A 61 6.04 -16.06 -22.10
C GLY A 61 5.83 -17.16 -21.05
N PHE A 62 5.50 -16.82 -19.81
CA PHE A 62 5.16 -17.82 -18.80
C PHE A 62 3.71 -18.31 -19.00
N SER A 63 3.53 -19.62 -19.13
CA SER A 63 2.21 -20.24 -19.33
C SER A 63 1.43 -20.47 -18.04
N SER A 64 2.12 -20.64 -16.91
CA SER A 64 1.50 -20.84 -15.59
C SER A 64 2.00 -19.80 -14.60
N VAL A 65 1.06 -19.07 -13.98
CA VAL A 65 1.32 -18.05 -12.95
C VAL A 65 0.41 -18.30 -11.76
N GLU A 66 1.02 -18.72 -10.65
CA GLU A 66 0.40 -18.85 -9.34
C GLU A 66 0.77 -17.63 -8.51
N LEU A 67 -0.22 -17.01 -7.85
CA LEU A 67 -0.02 -15.87 -6.94
C LEU A 67 -0.47 -16.29 -5.55
N ASP A 68 0.27 -15.85 -4.55
CA ASP A 68 -0.08 -16.02 -3.14
C ASP A 68 0.38 -14.81 -2.32
N GLN A 69 -0.09 -14.69 -1.08
CA GLN A 69 0.33 -13.65 -0.14
C GLN A 69 1.46 -14.18 0.74
N VAL A 70 2.57 -13.45 0.79
CA VAL A 70 3.57 -13.65 1.85
C VAL A 70 3.25 -12.70 2.99
N LEU A 71 2.99 -13.24 4.18
CA LEU A 71 2.68 -12.46 5.36
C LEU A 71 3.99 -12.07 6.05
N TYR A 72 4.19 -10.77 6.30
CA TYR A 72 5.32 -10.32 7.11
C TYR A 72 5.11 -10.73 8.57
N PRO A 73 6.16 -11.18 9.26
CA PRO A 73 6.07 -11.40 10.69
C PRO A 73 5.95 -10.06 11.42
N TRP A 74 5.13 -10.04 12.45
CA TRP A 74 5.08 -8.96 13.45
C TRP A 74 6.16 -9.18 14.49
N ASP A 75 7.42 -9.12 14.05
CA ASP A 75 8.60 -9.28 14.89
C ASP A 75 9.52 -8.05 14.83
N GLU A 76 10.72 -8.16 15.41
CA GLU A 76 11.71 -7.07 15.48
C GLU A 76 12.23 -6.61 14.11
N SER A 77 11.95 -7.35 13.02
CA SER A 77 12.29 -6.90 11.66
C SER A 77 11.43 -5.73 11.18
N LEU A 78 10.27 -5.52 11.81
CA LEU A 78 9.44 -4.35 11.61
C LEU A 78 9.51 -3.44 12.86
N ALA A 79 9.87 -2.18 12.68
CA ALA A 79 9.84 -1.21 13.76
C ALA A 79 8.42 -1.11 14.36
N GLY A 80 8.29 -1.44 15.65
CA GLY A 80 6.99 -1.51 16.34
C GLY A 80 6.16 -2.75 16.03
N GLY A 81 6.72 -3.78 15.36
CA GLY A 81 5.99 -4.98 14.95
C GLY A 81 5.29 -5.70 16.11
N ALA A 82 5.93 -5.78 17.27
CA ALA A 82 5.35 -6.39 18.47
C ALA A 82 4.04 -5.73 18.93
N ASP A 83 3.89 -4.42 18.72
CA ASP A 83 2.68 -3.68 19.10
C ASP A 83 1.47 -4.06 18.22
N PHE A 84 1.71 -4.68 17.07
CA PHE A 84 0.68 -5.12 16.12
C PHE A 84 0.36 -6.63 16.21
N ALA A 85 0.85 -7.34 17.23
CA ALA A 85 0.71 -8.80 17.35
C ALA A 85 -0.76 -9.29 17.24
N ASP A 86 -1.72 -8.49 17.72
CA ASP A 86 -3.15 -8.82 17.69
C ASP A 86 -3.89 -8.28 16.44
N HIS A 87 -3.17 -7.68 15.48
CA HIS A 87 -3.73 -7.11 14.25
C HIS A 87 -3.44 -7.98 13.02
N PRO A 88 -4.27 -7.88 11.95
CA PRO A 88 -4.02 -8.58 10.69
C PRO A 88 -2.62 -8.28 10.15
N ARG A 89 -1.88 -9.33 9.76
CA ARG A 89 -0.53 -9.20 9.20
C ARG A 89 -0.51 -8.41 7.91
N SER A 90 0.48 -7.52 7.76
CA SER A 90 0.81 -6.98 6.45
C SER A 90 1.34 -8.09 5.56
N TRP A 91 1.24 -7.88 4.25
CA TRP A 91 1.61 -8.88 3.28
C TRP A 91 2.14 -8.25 2.00
N ASP A 92 2.89 -9.03 1.24
CA ASP A 92 3.31 -8.72 -0.13
C ASP A 92 2.94 -9.88 -1.07
N TRP A 93 3.04 -9.64 -2.37
CA TRP A 93 2.82 -10.69 -3.36
C TRP A 93 4.01 -11.63 -3.44
N SER A 94 3.72 -12.92 -3.39
CA SER A 94 4.60 -13.96 -3.89
C SER A 94 4.01 -14.58 -5.15
N PHE A 95 4.87 -15.07 -6.03
CA PHE A 95 4.43 -15.72 -7.25
C PHE A 95 5.38 -16.80 -7.71
N VAL A 96 4.82 -17.81 -8.36
CA VAL A 96 5.56 -18.82 -9.11
C VAL A 96 5.14 -18.72 -10.57
N ALA A 97 6.13 -18.53 -11.45
CA ALA A 97 5.92 -18.48 -12.89
C ALA A 97 6.68 -19.64 -13.55
N ARG A 98 6.01 -20.41 -14.40
CA ARG A 98 6.61 -21.54 -15.12
C ARG A 98 6.45 -21.34 -16.64
N PRO A 99 7.45 -21.73 -17.46
CA PRO A 99 7.37 -21.65 -18.92
C PRO A 99 6.12 -22.35 -19.45
#